data_AF-A0A1Y4LYK3-F1
#
_entry.id   AF-A0A1Y4LYK3-F1
#
_cell.length_a   1.000
_cell.length_b   1.000
_cell.length_c   1.000
_cell.angle_alpha   90.00
_cell.angle_beta   90.00
_cell.angle_gamma   90.00
#
_symmetry.space_group_name_H-M   'P 1'
#
loop_
_entity.id
_entity.type
_entity.pdbx_description
1 polymer ?
#
loop_
_entity_poly.entity_id
_entity_poly.type
_entity_poly.pdbx_seq_one_letter_code
_entity_poly.pdbx_strand_id
1 'polypeptide(L)'
;MQPNKTYVASDGYEYFMCPMTEFKITQVENVGTHLGTKAVDFASGTAGYRAPYYAPATVKCIKTIPSYGEATWQTVNKVHCPNGYFGIVTFETVHDNTFNAYVGMVIKQGQQLGNMGDAGRASGVHLHIEFTQSANGNMAYNSYGIYTFTATESYVDDTFYVNDTNVITPMAGNWRKCNAGSGSTTSGYDPSQLIQEDGIAHFTNDTPIICHRDSPTGPKFGSYVKGETQRYTEKWVGNGHRYISWLYENDPSIRCFVAVSGSEVQGEDPWATFTAPEEENKPSEPETPETPETPETPSEPTKEFPDSVKMKGIDLSEHNNGNIDFSQYDFVILRANWWTTEDKKFKTFADKLDKLGIPYGVYCYDYCGDEQTALEQAEYTYNLIKDRDIKMGVWMDMEDADGWKQKNGYLNKEHCSMVCKVFCDFFKKRGYFTGVYASSSWFDSMIEENGYPKWIANWGTNDGTCQGDFSAEGVVHQYTSTPIDKDVSYHEVDYFKSNPVKPEKPEEPDEPQEPSEPDNPTDEDDEKLDIGLVNIVLNTLNSFMKWATKLIQKIVNLFK
;
A
#
# COMPACT_ATOMS: atom_id res chain seq x y z
N MET A 1 23.40 7.03 -0.89
CA MET A 1 22.38 5.98 -0.73
C MET A 1 22.93 4.66 -1.22
N GLN A 2 22.34 3.52 -0.83
CA GLN A 2 22.70 2.21 -1.40
C GLN A 2 21.81 1.83 -2.59
N PRO A 3 22.29 0.99 -3.52
CA PRO A 3 21.48 0.51 -4.65
C PRO A 3 20.24 -0.23 -4.16
N ASN A 4 19.10 0.00 -4.82
CA ASN A 4 17.80 -0.60 -4.54
C ASN A 4 17.26 -0.37 -3.12
N LYS A 5 17.76 0.66 -2.43
CA LYS A 5 17.27 1.07 -1.11
C LYS A 5 16.37 2.29 -1.21
N THR A 6 15.23 2.22 -0.52
CA THR A 6 14.29 3.34 -0.37
C THR A 6 14.42 3.97 1.01
N TYR A 7 14.14 5.27 1.07
CA TYR A 7 14.22 6.10 2.27
C TYR A 7 12.92 6.89 2.35
N VAL A 8 11.95 6.35 3.08
CA VAL A 8 10.61 6.91 3.19
C VAL A 8 10.40 7.41 4.61
N ALA A 9 9.86 8.61 4.74
CA ALA A 9 9.46 9.19 6.01
C ALA A 9 8.17 8.53 6.53
N SER A 10 7.85 8.75 7.81
CA SER A 10 6.64 8.20 8.44
C SER A 10 5.33 8.72 7.84
N ASP A 11 5.38 9.81 7.07
CA ASP A 11 4.25 10.37 6.33
C ASP A 11 4.11 9.80 4.92
N GLY A 12 4.89 8.78 4.56
CA GLY A 12 4.82 8.08 3.28
C GLY A 12 5.54 8.78 2.13
N TYR A 13 6.12 9.97 2.34
CA TYR A 13 6.91 10.66 1.33
C TYR A 13 8.39 10.27 1.40
N GLU A 14 9.03 10.19 0.24
CA GLU A 14 10.46 9.88 0.15
C GLU A 14 11.31 11.03 0.71
N TYR A 15 12.38 10.70 1.43
CA TYR A 15 13.50 11.61 1.62
C TYR A 15 14.25 11.73 0.30
N PHE A 16 14.64 12.94 -0.09
CA PHE A 16 15.49 13.12 -1.27
C PHE A 16 16.93 12.77 -0.91
N MET A 17 17.47 11.71 -1.50
CA MET A 17 18.74 11.11 -1.10
C MET A 17 19.91 11.49 -1.99
N CYS A 18 21.14 11.38 -1.47
CA CYS A 18 22.34 11.50 -2.27
C CYS A 18 22.34 10.40 -3.35
N PRO A 19 22.41 10.75 -4.66
CA PRO A 19 22.29 9.78 -5.74
C PRO A 19 23.53 8.87 -5.88
N MET A 20 24.66 9.22 -5.27
CA MET A 20 25.86 8.38 -5.27
C MET A 20 25.94 7.47 -4.03
N THR A 21 26.58 6.30 -4.19
CA THR A 21 27.00 5.41 -3.09
C THR A 21 28.27 5.91 -2.41
N GLU A 22 29.15 6.54 -3.19
CA GLU A 22 30.31 7.27 -2.70
C GLU A 22 30.60 8.49 -3.57
N PHE A 23 31.23 9.52 -3.00
CA PHE A 23 31.69 10.64 -3.81
C PHE A 23 32.87 11.39 -3.19
N LYS A 24 33.62 12.07 -4.06
CA LYS A 24 34.45 13.22 -3.76
C LYS A 24 33.99 14.39 -4.63
N ILE A 25 34.07 15.61 -4.11
CA ILE A 25 33.81 16.81 -4.89
C ILE A 25 35.09 17.19 -5.66
N THR A 26 34.94 17.41 -6.97
CA THR A 26 36.03 17.86 -7.85
C THR A 26 35.93 19.33 -8.22
N GLN A 27 34.71 19.90 -8.21
CA GLN A 27 34.46 21.31 -8.41
C GLN A 27 33.21 21.72 -7.63
N VAL A 28 33.31 22.82 -6.89
CA VAL A 28 32.22 23.39 -6.08
C VAL A 28 31.41 24.40 -6.90
N GLU A 29 30.40 25.00 -6.28
CA GLU A 29 29.59 26.05 -6.85
C GLU A 29 30.38 27.34 -7.16
N ASN A 30 29.83 28.16 -8.06
CA ASN A 30 30.27 29.53 -8.33
C ASN A 30 31.79 29.69 -8.59
N VAL A 31 32.41 28.70 -9.23
CA VAL A 31 33.82 28.73 -9.62
C VAL A 31 33.98 28.14 -11.02
N GLY A 32 34.88 28.73 -11.83
CA GLY A 32 35.22 28.20 -13.16
C GLY A 32 34.01 28.08 -14.08
N THR A 33 33.72 26.86 -14.52
CA THR A 33 32.56 26.53 -15.38
C THR A 33 31.22 26.62 -14.65
N HIS A 34 31.20 26.82 -13.32
CA HIS A 34 29.99 26.93 -12.49
C HIS A 34 29.71 28.37 -12.03
N LEU A 35 30.38 29.39 -12.60
CA LEU A 35 30.15 30.78 -12.23
C LEU A 35 28.66 31.16 -12.33
N GLY A 36 28.11 31.66 -11.22
CA GLY A 36 26.70 32.02 -11.11
C GLY A 36 25.73 30.85 -10.99
N THR A 37 26.20 29.63 -10.71
CA THR A 37 25.37 28.45 -10.44
C THR A 37 25.71 27.81 -9.09
N LYS A 38 24.85 26.91 -8.62
CA LYS A 38 25.06 26.00 -7.48
C LYS A 38 25.39 24.57 -7.92
N ALA A 39 25.83 24.42 -9.16
CA ALA A 39 26.26 23.14 -9.70
C ALA A 39 27.52 22.62 -9.00
N VAL A 40 27.61 21.30 -8.88
CA VAL A 40 28.74 20.61 -8.26
C VAL A 40 29.13 19.41 -9.11
N ASP A 41 30.43 19.21 -9.27
CA ASP A 41 30.98 18.03 -9.93
C ASP A 41 31.42 17.01 -8.90
N PHE A 42 30.88 15.80 -9.03
CA PHE A 42 31.16 14.65 -8.19
C PHE A 42 31.92 13.58 -8.96
N ALA A 43 32.96 13.01 -8.36
CA ALA A 43 33.66 11.85 -8.89
C ALA A 43 33.71 10.72 -7.84
N SER A 44 34.00 9.50 -8.28
CA SER A 44 34.25 8.39 -7.36
C SER A 44 35.64 8.46 -6.71
N GLY A 45 35.87 7.61 -5.71
CA GLY A 45 37.20 7.49 -5.08
C GLY A 45 38.26 7.01 -6.08
N THR A 46 37.84 6.23 -7.08
CA THR A 46 38.72 5.65 -8.09
C THR A 46 38.77 6.52 -9.35
N ALA A 47 39.93 7.10 -9.66
CA ALA A 47 40.10 7.95 -10.84
C ALA A 47 39.73 7.22 -12.14
N GLY A 48 38.91 7.84 -13.00
CA GLY A 48 38.46 7.28 -14.27
C GLY A 48 37.36 6.22 -14.16
N TYR A 49 36.97 5.81 -12.94
CA TYR A 49 35.88 4.87 -12.76
C TYR A 49 34.53 5.56 -12.96
N ARG A 50 33.79 5.09 -13.98
CA ARG A 50 32.43 5.52 -14.34
C ARG A 50 31.42 4.90 -13.37
N ALA A 51 31.42 5.40 -12.13
CA ALA A 51 30.56 4.86 -11.09
C ALA A 51 29.08 5.08 -11.42
N PRO A 52 28.20 4.12 -11.09
CA PRO A 52 26.76 4.31 -11.22
C PRO A 52 26.27 5.36 -10.21
N TYR A 53 25.22 6.09 -10.60
CA TYR A 53 24.42 6.91 -9.70
C TYR A 53 22.95 6.51 -9.80
N TYR A 54 22.21 6.76 -8.75
CA TYR A 54 20.90 6.18 -8.48
C TYR A 54 19.84 7.28 -8.31
N ALA A 55 18.59 6.92 -8.52
CA ALA A 55 17.48 7.84 -8.39
C ALA A 55 17.33 8.29 -6.92
N PRO A 56 17.48 9.59 -6.63
CA PRO A 56 17.47 10.12 -5.25
C PRO A 56 16.09 10.05 -4.59
N ALA A 57 15.04 9.97 -5.41
CA ALA A 57 13.65 9.72 -5.10
C ALA A 57 13.01 9.09 -6.35
N THR A 58 11.73 8.76 -6.32
CA THR A 58 11.00 8.38 -7.53
C THR A 58 10.88 9.59 -8.45
N VAL A 59 11.50 9.52 -9.63
CA VAL A 59 11.68 10.64 -10.54
C VAL A 59 11.20 10.32 -11.95
N LYS A 60 10.83 11.37 -12.68
CA LYS A 60 10.47 11.33 -14.10
C LYS A 60 11.43 12.20 -14.89
N CYS A 61 11.94 11.69 -16.01
CA CYS A 61 12.71 12.48 -16.98
C CYS A 61 11.76 13.44 -17.72
N ILE A 62 12.08 14.74 -17.72
CA ILE A 62 11.25 15.77 -18.36
C ILE A 62 11.93 16.41 -19.57
N LYS A 63 13.25 16.30 -19.69
CA LYS A 63 14.04 16.82 -20.81
C LYS A 63 15.34 16.03 -20.94
N THR A 64 15.86 15.92 -22.16
CA THR A 64 17.15 15.28 -22.44
C THR A 64 17.96 16.10 -23.44
N ILE A 65 19.29 16.06 -23.30
CA ILE A 65 20.25 16.51 -24.32
C ILE A 65 21.28 15.39 -24.53
N PRO A 66 20.97 14.40 -25.39
CA PRO A 66 21.78 13.19 -25.53
C PRO A 66 23.25 13.44 -25.89
N SER A 67 23.56 14.52 -26.65
CA SER A 67 24.94 14.84 -27.04
C SER A 67 25.86 15.21 -25.87
N TYR A 68 25.29 15.56 -24.71
CA TYR A 68 26.01 15.85 -23.48
C TYR A 68 25.85 14.74 -22.43
N GLY A 69 25.10 13.67 -22.73
CA GLY A 69 24.67 12.71 -21.72
C GLY A 69 23.84 13.36 -20.62
N GLU A 70 23.01 14.35 -20.99
CA GLU A 70 22.27 15.21 -20.06
C GLU A 70 20.80 14.82 -19.99
N ALA A 71 20.27 14.76 -18.77
CA ALA A 71 18.84 14.65 -18.51
C ALA A 71 18.41 15.56 -17.36
N THR A 72 17.25 16.18 -17.54
CA THR A 72 16.52 16.88 -16.47
C THR A 72 15.50 15.92 -15.87
N TRP A 73 15.55 15.76 -14.56
CA TRP A 73 14.70 14.88 -13.77
C TRP A 73 13.87 15.68 -12.78
N GLN A 74 12.65 15.23 -12.53
CA GLN A 74 11.74 15.83 -11.56
C GLN A 74 11.12 14.76 -10.68
N THR A 75 11.01 15.01 -9.38
CA THR A 75 10.33 14.07 -8.47
C THR A 75 8.86 13.92 -8.85
N VAL A 76 8.35 12.69 -8.82
CA VAL A 76 6.95 12.40 -9.15
C VAL A 76 6.02 12.88 -8.02
N ASN A 77 6.49 12.74 -6.78
CA ASN A 77 5.81 13.20 -5.57
C ASN A 77 6.64 14.27 -4.86
N LYS A 78 6.03 14.92 -3.85
CA LYS A 78 6.78 15.78 -2.92
C LYS A 78 7.81 14.93 -2.16
N VAL A 79 8.91 15.54 -1.79
CA VAL A 79 10.00 14.88 -1.05
C VAL A 79 10.47 15.74 0.11
N HIS A 80 11.00 15.10 1.14
CA HIS A 80 11.66 15.78 2.26
C HIS A 80 13.12 16.06 1.93
N CYS A 81 13.55 17.30 2.12
CA CYS A 81 14.93 17.73 1.97
C CYS A 81 15.57 18.13 3.32
N PRO A 82 16.92 18.07 3.43
CA PRO A 82 17.68 18.43 4.63
C PRO A 82 17.36 19.78 5.27
N ASN A 83 17.03 20.79 4.46
CA ASN A 83 16.72 22.13 4.93
C ASN A 83 15.25 22.30 5.41
N GLY A 84 14.49 21.22 5.48
CA GLY A 84 13.07 21.23 5.84
C GLY A 84 12.13 21.57 4.68
N TYR A 85 12.65 21.73 3.45
CA TYR A 85 11.81 21.86 2.27
C TYR A 85 11.02 20.57 2.04
N PHE A 86 9.71 20.72 1.80
CA PHE A 86 8.80 19.65 1.44
C PHE A 86 8.03 20.03 0.17
N GLY A 87 8.45 19.46 -0.96
CA GLY A 87 7.92 19.86 -2.26
C GLY A 87 8.55 19.09 -3.41
N ILE A 88 8.32 19.56 -4.63
CA ILE A 88 8.93 18.98 -5.84
C ILE A 88 10.38 19.44 -5.96
N VAL A 89 11.27 18.52 -6.33
CA VAL A 89 12.67 18.81 -6.68
C VAL A 89 12.88 18.52 -8.15
N THR A 90 13.53 19.44 -8.86
CA THR A 90 13.97 19.26 -10.25
C THR A 90 15.49 19.38 -10.30
N PHE A 91 16.16 18.53 -11.07
CA PHE A 91 17.62 18.49 -11.13
C PHE A 91 18.13 18.01 -12.48
N GLU A 92 19.37 18.39 -12.81
CA GLU A 92 20.05 17.94 -14.02
C GLU A 92 21.20 17.00 -13.70
N THR A 93 21.39 15.98 -14.53
CA THR A 93 22.57 15.10 -14.50
C THR A 93 23.24 15.15 -15.86
N VAL A 94 24.56 15.35 -15.92
CA VAL A 94 25.31 15.50 -17.19
C VAL A 94 26.51 14.55 -17.24
N HIS A 95 27.01 14.33 -18.46
CA HIS A 95 28.22 13.59 -18.82
C HIS A 95 28.10 12.06 -18.89
N ASP A 96 26.90 11.48 -18.83
CA ASP A 96 26.76 10.01 -18.97
C ASP A 96 27.06 9.52 -20.40
N ASN A 97 28.05 8.64 -20.57
CA ASN A 97 28.39 8.06 -21.87
C ASN A 97 27.49 6.87 -22.26
N THR A 98 26.83 6.26 -21.29
CA THR A 98 25.87 5.17 -21.44
C THR A 98 24.43 5.67 -21.50
N PHE A 99 24.26 6.97 -21.76
CA PHE A 99 23.00 7.69 -21.71
C PHE A 99 21.88 6.98 -22.47
N ASN A 100 20.84 6.59 -21.73
CA ASN A 100 19.66 5.91 -22.25
C ASN A 100 18.34 6.55 -21.76
N ALA A 101 18.40 7.71 -21.11
CA ALA A 101 17.22 8.40 -20.61
C ALA A 101 16.37 8.95 -21.77
N TYR A 102 15.05 8.95 -21.59
CA TYR A 102 14.08 9.52 -22.52
C TYR A 102 12.97 10.26 -21.77
N VAL A 103 12.42 11.30 -22.39
CA VAL A 103 11.33 12.10 -21.79
C VAL A 103 10.15 11.20 -21.47
N GLY A 104 9.68 11.23 -20.22
CA GLY A 104 8.62 10.38 -19.71
C GLY A 104 9.08 9.16 -18.93
N MET A 105 10.37 8.79 -19.00
CA MET A 105 10.95 7.69 -18.23
C MET A 105 10.79 7.92 -16.73
N VAL A 106 10.22 6.95 -16.01
CA VAL A 106 10.08 6.99 -14.55
C VAL A 106 11.01 5.97 -13.92
N ILE A 107 11.79 6.39 -12.93
CA ILE A 107 12.75 5.56 -12.20
C ILE A 107 12.46 5.69 -10.71
N LYS A 108 12.28 4.53 -10.04
CA LYS A 108 11.98 4.49 -8.60
C LYS A 108 13.23 4.79 -7.79
N GLN A 109 13.05 5.34 -6.58
CA GLN A 109 14.16 5.63 -5.67
C GLN A 109 15.08 4.41 -5.48
N GLY A 110 16.38 4.64 -5.56
CA GLY A 110 17.42 3.62 -5.40
C GLY A 110 17.69 2.76 -6.64
N GLN A 111 16.86 2.83 -7.69
CA GLN A 111 17.20 2.24 -8.98
C GLN A 111 18.28 3.07 -9.68
N GLN A 112 19.10 2.41 -10.50
CA GLN A 112 20.16 3.10 -11.23
C GLN A 112 19.57 4.13 -12.20
N LEU A 113 20.07 5.36 -12.11
CA LEU A 113 19.64 6.49 -12.94
C LEU A 113 20.60 6.73 -14.11
N GLY A 114 21.90 6.48 -13.91
CA GLY A 114 22.92 6.60 -14.95
C GLY A 114 24.32 6.23 -14.44
N ASN A 115 25.34 6.61 -15.19
CA ASN A 115 26.76 6.43 -14.84
C ASN A 115 27.54 7.73 -15.00
N MET A 116 28.48 7.99 -14.08
CA MET A 116 29.46 9.07 -14.23
C MET A 116 30.17 8.94 -15.57
N GLY A 117 30.53 10.07 -16.17
CA GLY A 117 31.24 10.02 -17.43
C GLY A 117 31.86 11.34 -17.85
N ASP A 118 32.12 11.43 -19.14
CA ASP A 118 32.83 12.51 -19.81
C ASP A 118 32.20 12.87 -21.16
N ALA A 119 30.93 12.50 -21.38
CA ALA A 119 30.19 12.85 -22.59
C ALA A 119 30.06 14.38 -22.74
N GLY A 120 29.94 14.89 -23.97
CA GLY A 120 29.87 16.34 -24.18
C GLY A 120 31.19 17.07 -23.86
N ARG A 121 31.14 18.07 -22.99
CA ARG A 121 32.29 18.94 -22.64
C ARG A 121 32.75 18.71 -21.21
N ALA A 122 33.51 17.63 -20.99
CA ALA A 122 34.09 17.28 -19.69
C ALA A 122 35.62 17.23 -19.73
N SER A 123 36.28 17.56 -18.62
CA SER A 123 37.74 17.40 -18.43
C SER A 123 38.14 16.06 -17.78
N GLY A 124 37.18 15.19 -17.47
CA GLY A 124 37.39 13.87 -16.88
C GLY A 124 36.08 13.19 -16.49
N VAL A 125 36.16 11.96 -15.98
CA VAL A 125 34.98 11.18 -15.55
C VAL A 125 34.41 11.74 -14.25
N HIS A 126 33.20 12.28 -14.32
CA HIS A 126 32.45 12.82 -13.18
C HIS A 126 30.93 12.80 -13.45
N LEU A 127 30.14 13.16 -12.44
CA LEU A 127 28.74 13.54 -12.53
C LEU A 127 28.66 15.03 -12.22
N HIS A 128 28.21 15.82 -13.19
CA HIS A 128 27.79 17.19 -12.95
C HIS A 128 26.31 17.19 -12.57
N ILE A 129 25.97 17.88 -11.47
CA ILE A 129 24.61 17.95 -10.96
C ILE A 129 24.28 19.33 -10.39
N GLU A 130 23.08 19.80 -10.69
CA GLU A 130 22.48 21.02 -10.15
C GLU A 130 21.00 20.81 -9.85
N PHE A 131 20.47 21.56 -8.88
CA PHE A 131 19.12 21.35 -8.33
C PHE A 131 18.34 22.65 -8.23
N THR A 132 17.02 22.54 -8.35
CA THR A 132 16.07 23.51 -7.81
C THR A 132 15.01 22.80 -6.98
N GLN A 133 14.74 23.30 -5.78
CA GLN A 133 13.60 22.92 -4.95
C GLN A 133 12.33 23.61 -5.49
N SER A 134 11.97 23.24 -6.72
CA SER A 134 10.82 23.75 -7.46
C SER A 134 10.41 22.76 -8.56
N ALA A 135 9.15 22.82 -8.97
CA ALA A 135 8.68 22.12 -10.18
C ALA A 135 9.08 22.86 -11.49
N ASN A 136 9.59 24.09 -11.40
CA ASN A 136 10.04 24.83 -12.58
C ASN A 136 11.44 24.39 -13.02
N GLY A 137 11.48 23.43 -13.96
CA GLY A 137 12.72 22.94 -14.59
C GLY A 137 13.24 23.76 -15.77
N ASN A 138 12.72 24.98 -15.99
CA ASN A 138 13.19 25.81 -17.10
C ASN A 138 14.59 26.33 -16.83
N MET A 139 15.40 26.41 -17.89
CA MET A 139 16.78 26.85 -17.82
C MET A 139 17.08 27.97 -18.82
N ALA A 140 18.07 28.78 -18.51
CA ALA A 140 18.54 29.88 -19.35
C ALA A 140 20.01 30.17 -19.07
N TYR A 141 20.63 30.97 -19.94
CA TYR A 141 21.98 31.49 -19.69
C TYR A 141 21.96 32.55 -18.60
N ASN A 142 22.85 32.41 -17.61
CA ASN A 142 23.14 33.45 -16.63
C ASN A 142 24.04 34.55 -17.21
N SER A 143 24.38 35.56 -16.39
CA SER A 143 25.24 36.68 -16.80
C SER A 143 26.67 36.29 -17.19
N TYR A 144 27.11 35.08 -16.85
CA TYR A 144 28.42 34.53 -17.20
C TYR A 144 28.37 33.64 -18.45
N GLY A 145 27.21 33.48 -19.08
CA GLY A 145 27.03 32.65 -20.27
C GLY A 145 26.96 31.14 -19.95
N ILE A 146 26.67 30.78 -18.69
CA ILE A 146 26.51 29.39 -18.25
C ILE A 146 25.01 29.09 -18.17
N TYR A 147 24.62 27.91 -18.66
CA TYR A 147 23.23 27.45 -18.63
C TYR A 147 22.92 26.94 -17.22
N THR A 148 21.77 27.33 -16.66
CA THR A 148 21.39 27.07 -15.26
C THR A 148 19.88 27.20 -15.10
N PHE A 149 19.31 26.72 -13.99
CA PHE A 149 17.89 26.87 -13.70
C PHE A 149 17.48 28.34 -13.61
N THR A 150 16.30 28.65 -14.17
CA THR A 150 15.64 29.95 -14.02
C THR A 150 14.96 30.12 -12.67
N ALA A 151 14.57 28.99 -12.05
CA ALA A 151 14.19 28.96 -10.66
C ALA A 151 15.44 29.07 -9.78
N THR A 152 15.28 29.56 -8.55
CA THR A 152 16.39 29.64 -7.60
C THR A 152 16.98 28.25 -7.39
N GLU A 153 18.28 28.11 -7.66
CA GLU A 153 19.00 26.87 -7.41
C GLU A 153 19.17 26.63 -5.91
N SER A 154 19.23 25.35 -5.56
CA SER A 154 19.43 24.88 -4.19
C SER A 154 20.85 24.37 -4.03
N TYR A 155 21.43 24.57 -2.84
CA TYR A 155 22.73 23.98 -2.51
C TYR A 155 22.56 22.46 -2.36
N VAL A 156 23.58 21.71 -2.76
CA VAL A 156 23.53 20.24 -2.76
C VAL A 156 23.31 19.65 -1.36
N ASP A 157 23.92 20.26 -0.33
CA ASP A 157 23.85 19.85 1.07
C ASP A 157 22.53 20.27 1.76
N ASP A 158 21.79 21.20 1.17
CA ASP A 158 20.41 21.54 1.55
C ASP A 158 19.37 20.70 0.81
N THR A 159 19.75 20.01 -0.27
CA THR A 159 18.81 19.31 -1.15
C THR A 159 18.72 17.82 -0.85
N PHE A 160 19.84 17.14 -0.59
CA PHE A 160 19.83 15.69 -0.36
C PHE A 160 20.45 15.23 0.97
N TYR A 161 19.91 14.15 1.53
CA TYR A 161 20.49 13.47 2.70
C TYR A 161 21.59 12.48 2.30
N VAL A 162 22.58 12.29 3.17
CA VAL A 162 23.76 11.43 2.91
C VAL A 162 23.73 10.07 3.63
N ASN A 163 22.55 9.57 4.00
CA ASN A 163 22.45 8.24 4.62
C ASN A 163 23.04 7.17 3.69
N ASP A 164 23.86 6.30 4.28
CA ASP A 164 24.58 5.21 3.60
C ASP A 164 25.41 5.64 2.38
N THR A 165 25.87 6.90 2.34
CA THR A 165 26.84 7.39 1.36
C THR A 165 28.22 7.50 1.98
N ASN A 166 29.24 6.98 1.29
CA ASN A 166 30.64 7.22 1.65
C ASN A 166 31.11 8.58 1.11
N VAL A 167 31.25 9.58 2.00
CA VAL A 167 31.73 10.93 1.65
C VAL A 167 33.24 10.99 1.80
N ILE A 168 33.98 10.97 0.69
CA ILE A 168 35.45 10.87 0.67
C ILE A 168 36.09 12.24 0.95
N THR A 169 35.71 13.24 0.16
CA THR A 169 36.16 14.63 0.33
C THR A 169 34.91 15.49 0.51
N PRO A 170 34.52 15.82 1.74
CA PRO A 170 33.25 16.49 1.99
C PRO A 170 33.22 17.94 1.48
N MET A 171 34.40 18.58 1.36
CA MET A 171 34.54 20.04 1.27
C MET A 171 33.62 20.74 2.31
N ALA A 172 33.38 22.05 2.23
CA ALA A 172 32.67 22.80 3.28
C ALA A 172 31.13 22.59 3.30
N GLY A 173 30.64 21.38 3.04
CA GLY A 173 29.20 21.06 3.01
C GLY A 173 28.64 20.67 4.39
N ASN A 174 27.45 21.18 4.72
CA ASN A 174 26.69 20.83 5.92
C ASN A 174 25.86 19.56 5.70
N TRP A 175 26.53 18.43 5.49
CA TRP A 175 25.89 17.16 5.14
C TRP A 175 25.02 16.62 6.27
N ARG A 176 23.72 16.44 6.01
CA ARG A 176 22.74 15.96 7.00
C ARG A 176 22.29 14.54 6.70
N LYS A 177 21.95 13.80 7.76
CA LYS A 177 21.31 12.49 7.68
C LYS A 177 19.84 12.61 8.07
N CYS A 178 18.96 11.85 7.43
CA CYS A 178 17.55 11.78 7.80
C CYS A 178 17.35 10.79 8.96
N ASN A 179 16.27 10.99 9.72
CA ASN A 179 15.80 10.10 10.79
C ASN A 179 14.97 8.92 10.25
N ALA A 180 15.19 8.51 9.00
CA ALA A 180 14.68 7.22 8.56
C ALA A 180 15.19 6.19 9.57
N GLY A 181 14.27 5.51 10.29
CA GLY A 181 14.63 4.41 11.17
C GLY A 181 15.59 3.50 10.41
N SER A 182 16.62 2.99 11.10
CA SER A 182 17.68 2.18 10.50
C SER A 182 17.14 0.87 9.90
N GLY A 183 16.37 0.97 8.82
CA GLY A 183 16.02 -0.10 7.92
C GLY A 183 17.20 -0.28 7.00
N SER A 184 18.10 -1.19 7.36
CA SER A 184 19.01 -1.79 6.41
C SER A 184 18.18 -2.58 5.40
N THR A 185 17.78 -1.99 4.28
CA THR A 185 17.32 -2.78 3.13
C THR A 185 18.55 -3.19 2.33
N THR A 186 19.08 -4.38 2.64
CA THR A 186 19.85 -5.19 1.69
C THR A 186 18.99 -6.36 1.27
N SER A 187 18.95 -6.56 -0.04
CA SER A 187 18.15 -7.51 -0.83
C SER A 187 16.67 -7.17 -0.94
N GLY A 188 16.16 -7.24 -2.16
CA GLY A 188 14.73 -7.14 -2.47
C GLY A 188 13.92 -8.34 -1.95
N TYR A 189 14.39 -8.98 -0.87
CA TYR A 189 13.63 -9.89 -0.04
C TYR A 189 12.85 -9.05 0.95
N ASP A 190 11.56 -8.92 0.67
CA ASP A 190 10.57 -8.49 1.64
C ASP A 190 9.95 -9.77 2.23
N PRO A 191 9.89 -9.94 3.56
CA PRO A 191 9.19 -11.05 4.19
C PRO A 191 7.76 -11.25 3.67
N SER A 192 7.09 -10.21 3.16
CA SER A 192 5.78 -10.31 2.50
C SER A 192 5.78 -11.16 1.22
N GLN A 193 6.94 -11.36 0.59
CA GLN A 193 7.12 -12.19 -0.60
C GLN A 193 7.32 -13.67 -0.26
N LEU A 194 7.40 -14.03 1.01
CA LEU A 194 7.37 -15.43 1.42
C LEU A 194 6.04 -16.03 1.01
N ILE A 195 6.11 -17.09 0.22
CA ILE A 195 4.95 -17.87 -0.20
C ILE A 195 4.87 -19.06 0.74
N GLN A 196 3.78 -19.18 1.49
CA GLN A 196 3.54 -20.35 2.33
C GLN A 196 3.55 -21.62 1.46
N GLU A 197 4.38 -22.58 1.85
CA GLU A 197 4.51 -23.87 1.23
C GLU A 197 5.15 -24.81 2.25
N ASP A 198 4.33 -25.65 2.89
CA ASP A 198 4.80 -26.64 3.85
C ASP A 198 5.23 -27.91 3.11
N GLY A 199 6.49 -28.30 3.29
CA GLY A 199 7.10 -29.41 2.57
C GLY A 199 8.39 -29.87 3.19
N ILE A 200 8.85 -31.05 2.79
CA ILE A 200 10.18 -31.57 3.12
C ILE A 200 11.02 -31.54 1.84
N ALA A 201 12.09 -30.77 1.85
CA ALA A 201 13.08 -30.75 0.78
C ALA A 201 14.13 -31.85 1.00
N HIS A 202 14.43 -32.62 -0.05
CA HIS A 202 15.45 -33.68 -0.07
C HIS A 202 16.58 -33.28 -1.01
N PHE A 203 17.74 -32.91 -0.47
CA PHE A 203 18.83 -32.33 -1.27
C PHE A 203 19.55 -33.37 -2.12
N THR A 204 19.89 -33.01 -3.37
CA THR A 204 20.46 -33.95 -4.36
C THR A 204 21.90 -33.63 -4.77
N ASN A 205 22.43 -32.46 -4.42
CA ASN A 205 23.75 -31.99 -4.85
C ASN A 205 24.88 -32.47 -3.94
N ASP A 206 25.97 -32.99 -4.54
CA ASP A 206 27.17 -33.39 -3.80
C ASP A 206 28.00 -32.18 -3.31
N THR A 207 27.78 -30.99 -3.89
CA THR A 207 28.39 -29.73 -3.44
C THR A 207 27.52 -29.05 -2.39
N PRO A 208 28.08 -28.61 -1.24
CA PRO A 208 27.30 -27.96 -0.19
C PRO A 208 26.58 -26.70 -0.67
N ILE A 209 25.26 -26.66 -0.46
CA ILE A 209 24.40 -25.51 -0.70
C ILE A 209 24.31 -24.70 0.58
N ILE A 210 24.62 -23.40 0.52
CA ILE A 210 24.69 -22.55 1.72
C ILE A 210 23.29 -22.21 2.24
N CYS A 211 23.11 -22.33 3.56
CA CYS A 211 21.97 -21.77 4.28
C CYS A 211 22.30 -20.38 4.79
N HIS A 212 21.40 -19.42 4.55
CA HIS A 212 21.52 -18.03 4.94
C HIS A 212 20.52 -17.67 6.03
N ARG A 213 20.91 -16.76 6.92
CA ARG A 213 20.08 -16.26 8.02
C ARG A 213 19.41 -14.93 7.67
N ASP A 214 18.16 -14.76 8.11
CA ASP A 214 17.28 -13.58 8.08
C ASP A 214 16.89 -13.06 6.68
N SER A 215 17.65 -13.41 5.64
CA SER A 215 17.29 -13.17 4.24
C SER A 215 17.98 -14.17 3.29
N PRO A 216 17.51 -14.31 2.03
CA PRO A 216 18.13 -15.15 1.00
C PRO A 216 19.61 -14.84 0.70
N THR A 217 20.12 -13.68 1.12
CA THR A 217 21.53 -13.25 0.93
C THR A 217 22.19 -12.86 2.25
N GLY A 218 21.58 -13.21 3.38
CA GLY A 218 22.08 -12.86 4.70
C GLY A 218 23.33 -13.66 5.08
N PRO A 219 23.82 -13.48 6.32
CA PRO A 219 25.01 -14.18 6.80
C PRO A 219 24.86 -15.70 6.67
N LYS A 220 25.97 -16.40 6.36
CA LYS A 220 25.99 -17.87 6.35
C LYS A 220 25.59 -18.40 7.73
N PHE A 221 24.62 -19.30 7.73
CA PHE A 221 24.07 -19.95 8.92
C PHE A 221 24.37 -21.46 8.94
N GLY A 222 24.48 -22.09 7.76
CA GLY A 222 24.77 -23.52 7.62
C GLY A 222 25.00 -23.94 6.18
N SER A 223 24.90 -25.23 5.90
CA SER A 223 24.87 -25.77 4.53
C SER A 223 24.25 -27.16 4.49
N TYR A 224 23.69 -27.52 3.33
CA TYR A 224 23.11 -28.84 3.08
C TYR A 224 23.82 -29.54 1.91
N VAL A 225 23.94 -30.86 2.00
CA VAL A 225 24.49 -31.75 0.96
C VAL A 225 23.53 -32.89 0.63
N LYS A 226 23.85 -33.65 -0.42
CA LYS A 226 23.06 -34.80 -0.88
C LYS A 226 22.69 -35.76 0.24
N GLY A 227 21.40 -36.09 0.31
CA GLY A 227 20.84 -37.03 1.29
C GLY A 227 20.33 -36.39 2.57
N GLU A 228 20.63 -35.10 2.81
CA GLU A 228 20.05 -34.35 3.91
C GLU A 228 18.66 -33.83 3.55
N THR A 229 17.84 -33.58 4.58
CA THR A 229 16.47 -33.11 4.43
C THR A 229 16.21 -31.89 5.30
N GLN A 230 15.26 -31.05 4.89
CA GLN A 230 14.81 -29.91 5.68
C GLN A 230 13.31 -29.68 5.47
N ARG A 231 12.54 -29.68 6.56
CA ARG A 231 11.16 -29.19 6.52
C ARG A 231 11.18 -27.67 6.40
N TYR A 232 10.35 -27.13 5.53
CA TYR A 232 10.19 -25.71 5.35
C TYR A 232 8.71 -25.37 5.32
N THR A 233 8.40 -24.17 5.75
CA THR A 233 7.03 -23.67 5.85
C THR A 233 6.75 -22.61 4.80
N GLU A 234 7.80 -22.00 4.24
CA GLU A 234 7.70 -20.98 3.22
C GLU A 234 8.72 -21.21 2.11
N LYS A 235 8.43 -20.65 0.95
CA LYS A 235 9.39 -20.48 -0.14
C LYS A 235 9.53 -19.01 -0.48
N TRP A 236 10.60 -18.68 -1.17
CA TRP A 236 10.77 -17.37 -1.79
C TRP A 236 11.34 -17.55 -3.19
N VAL A 237 10.89 -16.73 -4.14
CA VAL A 237 11.38 -16.76 -5.52
C VAL A 237 11.96 -15.40 -5.84
N GLY A 238 13.23 -15.40 -6.24
CA GLY A 238 13.97 -14.18 -6.55
C GLY A 238 15.46 -14.46 -6.65
N ASN A 239 16.25 -13.44 -7.03
CA ASN A 239 17.69 -13.57 -7.26
C ASN A 239 18.08 -14.68 -8.25
N GLY A 240 17.20 -15.08 -9.17
CA GLY A 240 17.46 -16.18 -10.10
C GLY A 240 17.24 -17.57 -9.51
N HIS A 241 16.67 -17.69 -8.30
CA HIS A 241 16.52 -18.96 -7.60
C HIS A 241 15.12 -19.12 -6.98
N ARG A 242 14.75 -20.38 -6.75
CA ARG A 242 13.71 -20.77 -5.80
C ARG A 242 14.38 -21.12 -4.46
N TYR A 243 13.98 -20.48 -3.37
CA TYR A 243 14.45 -20.73 -2.01
C TYR A 243 13.38 -21.42 -1.17
N ILE A 244 13.78 -22.29 -0.25
CA ILE A 244 12.96 -22.71 0.90
C ILE A 244 13.34 -21.87 2.13
N SER A 245 12.38 -21.65 3.03
CA SER A 245 12.53 -20.87 4.24
C SER A 245 11.73 -21.44 5.41
N TRP A 246 12.28 -21.29 6.61
CA TRP A 246 11.67 -21.74 7.87
C TRP A 246 12.22 -20.91 9.04
N LEU A 247 11.55 -20.97 10.19
CA LEU A 247 12.08 -20.44 11.45
C LEU A 247 12.93 -21.50 12.15
N TYR A 248 14.10 -21.11 12.66
CA TYR A 248 15.02 -22.05 13.31
C TYR A 248 14.43 -22.56 14.64
N GLU A 249 14.31 -23.88 14.80
CA GLU A 249 13.58 -24.50 15.92
C GLU A 249 14.09 -24.09 17.32
N ASN A 250 15.40 -23.92 17.47
CA ASN A 250 16.00 -23.54 18.75
C ASN A 250 15.95 -22.02 19.02
N ASP A 251 15.73 -21.21 17.98
CA ASP A 251 15.59 -19.75 18.09
C ASP A 251 14.69 -19.23 16.96
N PRO A 252 13.37 -19.17 17.17
CA PRO A 252 12.41 -18.74 16.15
C PRO A 252 12.55 -17.27 15.72
N SER A 253 13.44 -16.50 16.36
CA SER A 253 13.82 -15.17 15.86
C SER A 253 14.73 -15.22 14.64
N ILE A 254 15.29 -16.39 14.32
CA ILE A 254 16.17 -16.63 13.18
C ILE A 254 15.37 -17.27 12.05
N ARG A 255 15.31 -16.61 10.89
CA ARG A 255 14.73 -17.19 9.68
C ARG A 255 15.83 -17.74 8.77
N CYS A 256 15.66 -18.94 8.28
CA CYS A 256 16.63 -19.60 7.41
C CYS A 256 16.19 -19.54 5.94
N PHE A 257 17.17 -19.55 5.02
CA PHE A 257 16.96 -19.59 3.57
C PHE A 257 17.95 -20.52 2.90
N VAL A 258 17.48 -21.42 2.04
CA VAL A 258 18.33 -22.27 1.20
C VAL A 258 17.81 -22.29 -0.23
N ALA A 259 18.66 -22.03 -1.21
CA ALA A 259 18.31 -22.16 -2.63
C ALA A 259 18.15 -23.64 -3.00
N VAL A 260 17.05 -23.99 -3.66
CA VAL A 260 16.71 -25.37 -4.06
C VAL A 260 16.59 -25.52 -5.57
N SER A 261 16.87 -24.47 -6.33
CA SER A 261 16.94 -24.49 -7.79
C SER A 261 17.82 -23.34 -8.30
N GLY A 262 18.48 -23.57 -9.45
CA GLY A 262 19.21 -22.54 -10.21
C GLY A 262 18.34 -21.66 -11.11
N SER A 263 17.01 -21.79 -11.01
CA SER A 263 16.01 -21.01 -11.73
C SER A 263 14.90 -20.52 -10.78
N GLU A 264 14.24 -19.44 -11.16
CA GLU A 264 13.00 -18.97 -10.52
C GLU A 264 11.77 -19.79 -10.98
N VAL A 265 11.91 -20.54 -12.07
CA VAL A 265 10.85 -21.37 -12.64
C VAL A 265 10.79 -22.72 -11.92
N GLN A 266 9.60 -23.09 -11.45
CA GLN A 266 9.39 -24.37 -10.77
C GLN A 266 9.73 -25.56 -11.70
N GLY A 267 10.59 -26.46 -11.22
CA GLY A 267 10.97 -27.68 -11.93
C GLY A 267 12.17 -27.53 -12.87
N GLU A 268 12.67 -26.32 -13.08
CA GLU A 268 13.91 -26.08 -13.83
C GLU A 268 15.13 -26.10 -12.89
N ASP A 269 16.23 -26.71 -13.34
CA ASP A 269 17.50 -26.86 -12.59
C ASP A 269 17.32 -27.17 -11.08
N PRO A 270 16.63 -28.27 -10.71
CA PRO A 270 16.34 -28.56 -9.31
C PRO A 270 17.56 -29.09 -8.56
N TRP A 271 17.74 -28.62 -7.33
CA TRP A 271 18.80 -29.07 -6.40
C TRP A 271 18.24 -29.83 -5.18
N ALA A 272 16.92 -29.97 -5.11
CA ALA A 272 16.20 -30.80 -4.17
C ALA A 272 14.91 -31.37 -4.80
N THR A 273 14.43 -32.49 -4.27
CA THR A 273 13.06 -33.00 -4.50
C THR A 273 12.18 -32.71 -3.28
N PHE A 274 10.85 -32.80 -3.42
CA PHE A 274 9.91 -32.38 -2.38
C PHE A 274 8.87 -33.46 -2.07
N THR A 275 8.55 -33.65 -0.80
CA THR A 275 7.43 -34.48 -0.33
C THR A 275 6.53 -33.66 0.60
N ALA A 276 5.25 -34.03 0.70
CA ALA A 276 4.37 -33.48 1.74
C ALA A 276 4.88 -33.89 3.13
N PRO A 277 4.73 -33.04 4.16
CA PRO A 277 4.84 -33.49 5.54
C PRO A 277 3.73 -34.52 5.79
N GLU A 278 4.04 -35.62 6.48
CA GLU A 278 3.03 -36.64 6.74
C GLU A 278 1.91 -36.08 7.66
N GLU A 279 0.65 -36.21 7.24
CA GLU A 279 -0.51 -35.99 8.11
C GLU A 279 -0.56 -37.13 9.14
N GLU A 280 -0.27 -36.85 10.40
CA GLU A 280 -0.50 -37.84 11.46
C GLU A 280 -2.00 -38.00 11.72
N ASN A 281 -2.60 -39.09 11.21
CA ASN A 281 -3.83 -39.66 11.76
C ASN A 281 -3.86 -41.21 11.62
N LYS A 282 -3.62 -41.91 12.76
CA LYS A 282 -4.02 -43.27 13.26
C LYS A 282 -4.62 -44.35 12.31
N PRO A 283 -4.61 -45.67 12.64
CA PRO A 283 -3.67 -46.55 13.38
C PRO A 283 -3.36 -47.91 12.66
N SER A 284 -2.27 -48.62 13.00
CA SER A 284 -2.16 -50.10 12.88
C SER A 284 -1.06 -50.70 13.80
N GLU A 285 -1.46 -51.60 14.70
CA GLU A 285 -0.66 -52.48 15.59
C GLU A 285 0.00 -53.66 14.82
N PRO A 286 0.85 -54.53 15.44
CA PRO A 286 1.74 -54.34 16.60
C PRO A 286 3.16 -54.92 16.37
N GLU A 287 4.20 -54.44 17.07
CA GLU A 287 5.25 -55.30 17.67
C GLU A 287 5.84 -54.60 18.93
N THR A 288 5.62 -55.25 20.08
CA THR A 288 6.09 -55.00 21.46
C THR A 288 7.57 -55.37 21.70
N PRO A 289 8.16 -55.14 22.90
CA PRO A 289 7.92 -54.12 23.94
C PRO A 289 9.22 -53.49 24.51
N GLU A 290 9.12 -52.41 25.28
CA GLU A 290 9.76 -52.31 26.62
C GLU A 290 9.23 -51.08 27.42
N THR A 291 8.22 -51.36 28.27
CA THR A 291 8.06 -51.05 29.72
C THR A 291 8.55 -49.73 30.39
N PRO A 292 7.95 -49.30 31.53
CA PRO A 292 6.74 -48.47 31.62
C PRO A 292 6.91 -47.22 32.53
N GLU A 293 6.16 -46.14 32.33
CA GLU A 293 5.76 -45.26 33.45
C GLU A 293 4.29 -44.81 33.33
N THR A 294 3.53 -45.22 34.34
CA THR A 294 2.28 -44.75 35.00
C THR A 294 1.23 -43.88 34.25
N PRO A 295 -0.09 -44.16 34.45
CA PRO A 295 -1.16 -43.59 33.63
C PRO A 295 -1.72 -42.28 34.17
N GLU A 296 -1.79 -41.25 33.31
CA GLU A 296 -2.71 -40.13 33.48
C GLU A 296 -4.04 -40.40 32.76
N THR A 297 -5.10 -39.90 33.35
CA THR A 297 -6.50 -40.16 33.02
C THR A 297 -6.86 -39.47 31.70
N PRO A 298 -7.64 -40.08 30.78
CA PRO A 298 -7.95 -39.43 29.50
C PRO A 298 -8.85 -38.21 29.71
N SER A 299 -8.33 -37.02 29.41
CA SER A 299 -9.12 -35.80 29.24
C SER A 299 -9.99 -35.93 27.98
N GLU A 300 -11.25 -35.48 28.07
CA GLU A 300 -12.14 -35.35 26.92
C GLU A 300 -11.48 -34.57 25.77
N PRO A 301 -11.80 -34.88 24.49
CA PRO A 301 -11.29 -34.12 23.36
C PRO A 301 -11.75 -32.66 23.48
N THR A 302 -10.80 -31.75 23.56
CA THR A 302 -11.02 -30.30 23.56
C THR A 302 -11.80 -29.91 22.31
N LYS A 303 -12.98 -29.32 22.47
CA LYS A 303 -13.78 -28.83 21.34
C LYS A 303 -13.02 -27.70 20.63
N GLU A 304 -12.99 -27.75 19.29
CA GLU A 304 -12.36 -26.75 18.42
C GLU A 304 -13.01 -25.35 18.58
N PHE A 305 -14.30 -25.32 18.91
CA PHE A 305 -15.09 -24.09 19.11
C PHE A 305 -16.05 -24.24 20.31
N PRO A 306 -16.44 -23.12 20.96
CA PRO A 306 -17.54 -23.10 21.93
C PRO A 306 -18.86 -23.57 21.34
N ASP A 307 -19.75 -24.15 22.17
CA ASP A 307 -21.08 -24.65 21.73
C ASP A 307 -22.02 -23.54 21.19
N SER A 308 -21.72 -22.28 21.51
CA SER A 308 -22.42 -21.10 21.01
C SER A 308 -22.18 -20.84 19.52
N VAL A 309 -21.05 -21.31 18.96
CA VAL A 309 -20.72 -21.13 17.54
C VAL A 309 -21.68 -21.92 16.66
N LYS A 310 -22.16 -21.27 15.59
CA LYS A 310 -23.10 -21.83 14.60
C LYS A 310 -22.51 -21.91 13.20
N MET A 311 -21.70 -20.92 12.81
CA MET A 311 -21.09 -20.88 11.49
C MET A 311 -19.64 -20.42 11.58
N LYS A 312 -18.79 -20.92 10.69
CA LYS A 312 -17.39 -20.51 10.52
C LYS A 312 -17.25 -19.67 9.25
N GLY A 313 -16.54 -18.56 9.34
CA GLY A 313 -16.35 -17.65 8.22
C GLY A 313 -14.98 -16.99 8.22
N ILE A 314 -14.82 -16.08 7.26
CA ILE A 314 -13.64 -15.23 7.10
C ILE A 314 -14.10 -13.85 6.61
N ASP A 315 -13.29 -12.84 6.88
CA ASP A 315 -13.42 -11.55 6.24
C ASP A 315 -12.21 -11.21 5.36
N LEU A 316 -12.48 -10.49 4.26
CA LEU A 316 -11.51 -10.32 3.17
C LEU A 316 -11.57 -8.93 2.55
N SER A 317 -10.44 -8.52 2.01
CA SER A 317 -10.26 -7.29 1.24
C SER A 317 -9.27 -7.51 0.09
N GLU A 318 -8.89 -6.43 -0.60
CA GLU A 318 -7.82 -6.47 -1.60
C GLU A 318 -6.46 -6.96 -1.06
N HIS A 319 -6.26 -6.96 0.26
CA HIS A 319 -5.04 -7.43 0.92
C HIS A 319 -4.90 -8.96 0.93
N ASN A 320 -5.99 -9.71 0.77
CA ASN A 320 -5.95 -11.18 0.79
C ASN A 320 -5.75 -11.75 -0.62
N ASN A 321 -5.19 -12.96 -0.74
CA ASN A 321 -4.93 -13.60 -2.03
C ASN A 321 -6.24 -13.83 -2.84
N GLY A 322 -6.17 -13.78 -4.17
CA GLY A 322 -7.31 -14.01 -5.06
C GLY A 322 -7.76 -15.48 -5.17
N ASN A 323 -6.90 -16.42 -4.75
CA ASN A 323 -7.12 -17.86 -4.82
C ASN A 323 -7.51 -18.42 -3.45
N ILE A 324 -8.64 -17.97 -2.92
CA ILE A 324 -9.25 -18.50 -1.70
C ILE A 324 -10.28 -19.56 -2.10
N ASP A 325 -10.18 -20.74 -1.50
CA ASP A 325 -11.24 -21.72 -1.57
C ASP A 325 -12.34 -21.30 -0.59
N PHE A 326 -13.41 -20.72 -1.13
CA PHE A 326 -14.55 -20.27 -0.34
C PHE A 326 -15.40 -21.44 0.18
N SER A 327 -15.32 -22.62 -0.43
CA SER A 327 -16.22 -23.74 -0.13
C SER A 327 -16.00 -24.38 1.25
N GLN A 328 -14.89 -24.04 1.92
CA GLN A 328 -14.58 -24.47 3.29
C GLN A 328 -15.24 -23.59 4.37
N TYR A 329 -15.91 -22.50 3.98
CA TYR A 329 -16.52 -21.54 4.90
C TYR A 329 -18.03 -21.50 4.73
N ASP A 330 -18.73 -21.35 5.86
CA ASP A 330 -20.18 -21.21 5.89
C ASP A 330 -20.60 -19.80 5.43
N PHE A 331 -19.74 -18.79 5.66
CA PHE A 331 -19.98 -17.42 5.23
C PHE A 331 -18.69 -16.62 5.00
N VAL A 332 -18.81 -15.47 4.33
CA VAL A 332 -17.71 -14.51 4.11
C VAL A 332 -18.17 -13.07 4.35
N ILE A 333 -17.32 -12.18 4.88
CA ILE A 333 -17.59 -10.73 4.93
C ILE A 333 -16.54 -9.99 4.07
N LEU A 334 -16.97 -9.19 3.09
CA LEU A 334 -16.05 -8.55 2.15
C LEU A 334 -15.92 -7.05 2.41
N ARG A 335 -14.71 -6.49 2.36
CA ARG A 335 -14.57 -5.03 2.24
C ARG A 335 -15.21 -4.58 0.94
N ALA A 336 -16.28 -3.81 1.00
CA ALA A 336 -16.86 -3.19 -0.17
C ALA A 336 -16.07 -1.95 -0.58
N ASN A 337 -15.73 -1.13 0.41
CA ASN A 337 -15.08 0.14 0.21
C ASN A 337 -14.35 0.60 1.49
N TRP A 338 -13.49 1.61 1.32
CA TRP A 338 -13.01 2.46 2.38
C TRP A 338 -13.35 3.91 2.01
N TRP A 339 -14.08 4.61 2.89
CA TRP A 339 -14.78 5.85 2.54
C TRP A 339 -15.51 5.74 1.19
N THR A 340 -15.19 6.54 0.17
CA THR A 340 -15.81 6.47 -1.17
C THR A 340 -14.94 5.78 -2.22
N THR A 341 -14.05 4.87 -1.80
CA THR A 341 -13.19 4.10 -2.71
C THR A 341 -13.54 2.62 -2.65
N GLU A 342 -13.99 2.06 -3.77
CA GLU A 342 -14.26 0.61 -3.90
C GLU A 342 -12.98 -0.21 -3.69
N ASP A 343 -13.10 -1.29 -2.91
CA ASP A 343 -12.01 -2.25 -2.74
C ASP A 343 -11.76 -3.02 -4.05
N LYS A 344 -10.50 -3.10 -4.49
CA LYS A 344 -10.14 -3.64 -5.82
C LYS A 344 -10.56 -5.09 -6.02
N LYS A 345 -10.79 -5.86 -4.95
CA LYS A 345 -11.21 -7.27 -5.03
C LYS A 345 -12.68 -7.49 -4.69
N PHE A 346 -13.39 -6.48 -4.19
CA PHE A 346 -14.80 -6.60 -3.81
C PHE A 346 -15.65 -7.28 -4.89
N LYS A 347 -15.70 -6.70 -6.09
CA LYS A 347 -16.48 -7.25 -7.21
C LYS A 347 -16.06 -8.68 -7.55
N THR A 348 -14.77 -8.97 -7.57
CA THR A 348 -14.24 -10.29 -7.94
C THR A 348 -14.64 -11.36 -6.93
N PHE A 349 -14.58 -11.05 -5.63
CA PHE A 349 -14.99 -11.98 -4.58
C PHE A 349 -16.50 -12.12 -4.49
N ALA A 350 -17.25 -11.02 -4.56
CA ALA A 350 -18.71 -11.03 -4.54
C ALA A 350 -19.27 -11.88 -5.71
N ASP A 351 -18.76 -11.69 -6.94
CA ASP A 351 -19.20 -12.46 -8.11
C ASP A 351 -18.91 -13.98 -7.96
N LYS A 352 -17.81 -14.34 -7.27
CA LYS A 352 -17.50 -15.75 -6.96
C LYS A 352 -18.44 -16.33 -5.92
N LEU A 353 -18.74 -15.59 -4.85
CA LEU A 353 -19.64 -16.02 -3.79
C LEU A 353 -21.07 -16.15 -4.30
N ASP A 354 -21.53 -15.19 -5.11
CA ASP A 354 -22.82 -15.25 -5.82
C ASP A 354 -22.93 -16.54 -6.66
N LYS A 355 -21.86 -16.89 -7.39
CA LYS A 355 -21.82 -18.12 -8.21
C LYS A 355 -21.81 -19.40 -7.39
N LEU A 356 -21.15 -19.39 -6.22
CA LEU A 356 -21.06 -20.54 -5.33
C LEU A 356 -22.30 -20.68 -4.42
N GLY A 357 -23.12 -19.64 -4.30
CA GLY A 357 -24.25 -19.59 -3.38
C GLY A 357 -23.84 -19.48 -1.90
N ILE A 358 -22.60 -19.04 -1.62
CA ILE A 358 -22.09 -18.85 -0.27
C ILE A 358 -22.58 -17.49 0.25
N PRO A 359 -23.25 -17.44 1.42
CA PRO A 359 -23.77 -16.19 1.95
C PRO A 359 -22.62 -15.24 2.31
N TYR A 360 -22.77 -13.97 1.98
CA TYR A 360 -21.78 -12.97 2.34
C TYR A 360 -22.37 -11.65 2.83
N GLY A 361 -21.54 -10.95 3.59
CA GLY A 361 -21.76 -9.61 4.11
C GLY A 361 -20.75 -8.65 3.51
N VAL A 362 -20.87 -7.38 3.85
CA VAL A 362 -19.88 -6.38 3.45
C VAL A 362 -19.50 -5.46 4.60
N TYR A 363 -18.31 -4.87 4.53
CA TYR A 363 -17.90 -3.80 5.44
C TYR A 363 -17.34 -2.58 4.71
N CYS A 364 -17.45 -1.43 5.38
CA CYS A 364 -16.85 -0.16 4.96
C CYS A 364 -15.83 0.29 6.02
N TYR A 365 -14.56 0.41 5.64
CA TYR A 365 -13.53 1.01 6.50
C TYR A 365 -13.69 2.53 6.55
N ASP A 366 -13.80 3.08 7.75
CA ASP A 366 -14.10 4.50 7.92
C ASP A 366 -12.90 5.45 7.68
N TYR A 367 -13.11 6.45 6.82
CA TYR A 367 -12.29 7.67 6.75
C TYR A 367 -13.14 8.94 6.66
N CYS A 368 -14.03 9.16 7.63
CA CYS A 368 -14.90 10.35 7.65
C CYS A 368 -14.48 11.41 8.66
N GLY A 369 -14.70 12.66 8.29
CA GLY A 369 -14.41 13.83 9.13
C GLY A 369 -15.63 14.45 9.80
N ASP A 370 -16.84 14.14 9.31
CA ASP A 370 -18.11 14.68 9.82
C ASP A 370 -19.31 13.81 9.41
N GLU A 371 -20.52 14.23 9.79
CA GLU A 371 -21.78 13.54 9.47
C GLU A 371 -22.06 13.46 7.97
N GLN A 372 -21.69 14.50 7.20
CA GLN A 372 -21.91 14.51 5.76
C GLN A 372 -21.03 13.47 5.06
N THR A 373 -19.74 13.45 5.37
CA THR A 373 -18.80 12.46 4.82
C THR A 373 -19.13 11.04 5.27
N ALA A 374 -19.66 10.86 6.49
CA ALA A 374 -20.19 9.58 6.97
C ALA A 374 -21.41 9.10 6.17
N LEU A 375 -22.28 10.03 5.73
CA LEU A 375 -23.38 9.71 4.83
C LEU A 375 -22.87 9.35 3.43
N GLU A 376 -21.89 10.08 2.90
CA GLU A 376 -21.29 9.83 1.58
C GLU A 376 -20.71 8.41 1.47
N GLN A 377 -19.99 7.92 2.47
CA GLN A 377 -19.49 6.54 2.44
C GLN A 377 -20.62 5.51 2.54
N ALA A 378 -21.68 5.77 3.31
CA ALA A 378 -22.84 4.88 3.39
C ALA A 378 -23.58 4.79 2.04
N GLU A 379 -23.76 5.92 1.37
CA GLU A 379 -24.34 5.98 0.02
C GLU A 379 -23.47 5.26 -1.01
N TYR A 380 -22.15 5.40 -0.90
CA TYR A 380 -21.21 4.69 -1.76
C TYR A 380 -21.30 3.18 -1.57
N THR A 381 -21.24 2.69 -0.32
CA THR A 381 -21.45 1.27 0.00
C THR A 381 -22.78 0.77 -0.54
N TYR A 382 -23.87 1.53 -0.38
CA TYR A 382 -25.18 1.13 -0.88
C TYR A 382 -25.22 1.00 -2.39
N ASN A 383 -24.60 1.93 -3.12
CA ASN A 383 -24.55 1.85 -4.58
C ASN A 383 -23.78 0.63 -5.09
N LEU A 384 -22.80 0.11 -4.33
CA LEU A 384 -22.08 -1.11 -4.65
C LEU A 384 -22.91 -2.38 -4.43
N ILE A 385 -23.83 -2.38 -3.46
CA ILE A 385 -24.50 -3.60 -2.97
C ILE A 385 -26.01 -3.67 -3.24
N LYS A 386 -26.66 -2.59 -3.69
CA LYS A 386 -28.12 -2.50 -3.83
C LYS A 386 -28.74 -3.57 -4.74
N ASP A 387 -27.97 -4.08 -5.69
CA ASP A 387 -28.38 -5.11 -6.65
C ASP A 387 -27.85 -6.51 -6.28
N ARG A 388 -27.29 -6.68 -5.08
CA ARG A 388 -26.70 -7.94 -4.58
C ARG A 388 -27.49 -8.50 -3.39
N ASP A 389 -27.42 -9.82 -3.23
CA ASP A 389 -28.10 -10.56 -2.17
C ASP A 389 -27.23 -10.65 -0.90
N ILE A 390 -27.18 -9.55 -0.14
CA ILE A 390 -26.35 -9.42 1.07
C ILE A 390 -27.01 -10.15 2.25
N LYS A 391 -26.36 -11.24 2.69
CA LYS A 391 -26.90 -12.20 3.67
C LYS A 391 -26.20 -12.22 5.02
N MET A 392 -25.03 -11.60 5.16
CA MET A 392 -24.31 -11.50 6.44
C MET A 392 -24.16 -10.05 6.93
N GLY A 393 -25.09 -9.17 6.55
CA GLY A 393 -25.14 -7.79 7.01
C GLY A 393 -24.16 -6.83 6.34
N VAL A 394 -24.32 -5.55 6.70
CA VAL A 394 -23.50 -4.42 6.26
C VAL A 394 -22.85 -3.77 7.49
N TRP A 395 -21.52 -3.80 7.57
CA TRP A 395 -20.78 -3.45 8.77
C TRP A 395 -20.02 -2.14 8.62
N MET A 396 -20.13 -1.27 9.62
CA MET A 396 -19.22 -0.13 9.77
C MET A 396 -17.96 -0.59 10.48
N ASP A 397 -16.83 -0.60 9.79
CA ASP A 397 -15.52 -0.93 10.35
C ASP A 397 -14.91 0.32 10.97
N MET A 398 -14.99 0.36 12.31
CA MET A 398 -14.62 1.50 13.13
C MET A 398 -13.31 1.22 13.87
N GLU A 399 -12.22 1.66 13.25
CA GLU A 399 -10.87 1.54 13.80
C GLU A 399 -9.94 2.67 13.34
N ASP A 400 -8.68 2.62 13.80
CA ASP A 400 -7.61 3.56 13.43
C ASP A 400 -6.29 2.82 13.17
N ALA A 401 -6.35 1.69 12.45
CA ALA A 401 -5.20 0.81 12.25
C ALA A 401 -4.01 1.50 11.55
N ASP A 402 -4.27 2.49 10.70
CA ASP A 402 -3.25 3.29 9.99
C ASP A 402 -2.97 4.65 10.65
N GLY A 403 -3.64 4.95 11.77
CA GLY A 403 -3.55 6.20 12.53
C GLY A 403 -4.17 7.41 11.83
N TRP A 404 -4.98 7.23 10.79
CA TRP A 404 -5.62 8.34 10.06
C TRP A 404 -6.50 9.21 10.95
N LYS A 405 -7.36 8.63 11.80
CA LYS A 405 -8.25 9.39 12.69
C LYS A 405 -7.43 10.20 13.68
N GLN A 406 -6.35 9.61 14.23
CA GLN A 406 -5.43 10.33 15.12
C GLN A 406 -4.78 11.52 14.41
N LYS A 407 -4.26 11.32 13.20
CA LYS A 407 -3.57 12.37 12.42
C LYS A 407 -4.49 13.53 12.05
N ASN A 408 -5.77 13.25 11.82
CA ASN A 408 -6.75 14.23 11.36
C ASN A 408 -7.60 14.82 12.51
N GLY A 409 -7.34 14.45 13.76
CA GLY A 409 -8.05 14.99 14.93
C GLY A 409 -9.44 14.40 15.16
N TYR A 410 -9.74 13.26 14.53
CA TYR A 410 -11.02 12.56 14.59
C TYR A 410 -11.04 11.37 15.56
N LEU A 411 -9.91 11.04 16.19
CA LEU A 411 -9.83 9.94 17.16
C LEU A 411 -10.42 10.35 18.51
N ASN A 412 -11.74 10.37 18.60
CA ASN A 412 -12.47 10.57 19.86
C ASN A 412 -13.82 9.84 19.84
N LYS A 413 -14.34 9.55 21.04
CA LYS A 413 -15.54 8.72 21.23
C LYS A 413 -16.80 9.28 20.60
N GLU A 414 -17.00 10.60 20.67
CA GLU A 414 -18.18 11.28 20.10
C GLU A 414 -18.18 11.15 18.57
N HIS A 415 -17.04 11.39 17.93
CA HIS A 415 -16.89 11.28 16.49
C HIS A 415 -17.11 9.86 15.98
N CYS A 416 -16.41 8.87 16.56
CA CYS A 416 -16.57 7.47 16.16
C CYS A 416 -18.02 6.99 16.33
N SER A 417 -18.70 7.40 17.41
CA SER A 417 -20.10 7.05 17.67
C SER A 417 -21.05 7.69 16.66
N MET A 418 -20.80 8.94 16.28
CA MET A 418 -21.56 9.64 15.24
C MET A 418 -21.46 8.89 13.90
N VAL A 419 -20.26 8.52 13.47
CA VAL A 419 -20.06 7.81 12.20
C VAL A 419 -20.80 6.46 12.20
N CYS A 420 -20.62 5.66 13.26
CA CYS A 420 -21.33 4.39 13.43
C CYS A 420 -22.85 4.57 13.33
N LYS A 421 -23.38 5.61 13.99
CA LYS A 421 -24.80 5.91 13.99
C LYS A 421 -25.32 6.29 12.60
N VAL A 422 -24.65 7.19 11.90
CA VAL A 422 -25.05 7.66 10.56
C VAL A 422 -25.12 6.50 9.58
N PHE A 423 -24.08 5.67 9.55
CA PHE A 423 -24.00 4.53 8.64
C PHE A 423 -25.06 3.47 8.96
N CYS A 424 -25.17 3.04 10.22
CA CYS A 424 -26.13 2.00 10.58
C CYS A 424 -27.58 2.48 10.40
N ASP A 425 -27.91 3.72 10.74
CA ASP A 425 -29.26 4.26 10.51
C ASP A 425 -29.60 4.32 9.01
N PHE A 426 -28.63 4.67 8.17
CA PHE A 426 -28.81 4.72 6.73
C PHE A 426 -29.22 3.37 6.14
N PHE A 427 -28.53 2.29 6.53
CA PHE A 427 -28.80 0.93 6.05
C PHE A 427 -30.05 0.31 6.68
N LYS A 428 -30.26 0.53 7.98
CA LYS A 428 -31.45 0.07 8.71
C LYS A 428 -32.74 0.62 8.11
N LYS A 429 -32.77 1.93 7.78
CA LYS A 429 -33.92 2.56 7.09
C LYS A 429 -34.22 1.96 5.72
N ARG A 430 -33.21 1.37 5.08
CA ARG A 430 -33.33 0.71 3.76
C ARG A 430 -33.58 -0.79 3.87
N GLY A 431 -33.76 -1.32 5.08
CA GLY A 431 -34.11 -2.72 5.30
C GLY A 431 -32.92 -3.68 5.31
N TYR A 432 -31.68 -3.18 5.39
CA TYR A 432 -30.51 -4.04 5.55
C TYR A 432 -30.26 -4.38 7.03
N PHE A 433 -29.80 -5.60 7.30
CA PHE A 433 -29.15 -5.90 8.56
C PHE A 433 -27.82 -5.15 8.61
N THR A 434 -27.55 -4.43 9.69
CA THR A 434 -26.34 -3.63 9.82
C THR A 434 -25.89 -3.56 11.27
N GLY A 435 -24.59 -3.43 11.45
CA GLY A 435 -23.94 -3.36 12.75
C GLY A 435 -22.57 -2.70 12.65
N VAL A 436 -21.83 -2.77 13.74
CA VAL A 436 -20.49 -2.18 13.86
C VAL A 436 -19.48 -3.29 14.05
N TYR A 437 -18.38 -3.21 13.32
CA TYR A 437 -17.15 -3.93 13.61
C TYR A 437 -16.19 -3.05 14.38
N ALA A 438 -15.64 -3.60 15.46
CA ALA A 438 -14.52 -3.00 16.18
C ALA A 438 -13.86 -4.05 17.10
N SER A 439 -12.63 -3.77 17.54
CA SER A 439 -12.03 -4.54 18.63
C SER A 439 -12.80 -4.37 19.94
N SER A 440 -12.73 -5.36 20.84
CA SER A 440 -13.41 -5.27 22.14
C SER A 440 -13.02 -4.00 22.92
N SER A 441 -11.75 -3.58 22.85
CA SER A 441 -11.27 -2.36 23.50
C SER A 441 -11.85 -1.09 22.89
N TRP A 442 -12.12 -1.07 21.58
CA TRP A 442 -12.77 0.04 20.89
C TRP A 442 -14.25 0.16 21.24
N PHE A 443 -14.97 -0.95 21.39
CA PHE A 443 -16.33 -0.92 21.91
C PHE A 443 -16.40 -0.31 23.32
N ASP A 444 -15.41 -0.58 24.17
CA ASP A 444 -15.38 -0.01 25.52
C ASP A 444 -15.01 1.49 25.53
N SER A 445 -14.02 1.88 24.73
CA SER A 445 -13.36 3.18 24.86
C SER A 445 -13.71 4.21 23.79
N MET A 446 -14.05 3.77 22.58
CA MET A 446 -14.19 4.63 21.39
C MET A 446 -15.62 4.71 20.85
N ILE A 447 -16.53 3.82 21.28
CA ILE A 447 -17.90 3.75 20.75
C ILE A 447 -18.89 3.83 21.91
N GLU A 448 -19.90 4.68 21.80
CA GLU A 448 -21.02 4.72 22.73
C GLU A 448 -21.96 3.53 22.50
N GLU A 449 -22.51 2.98 23.59
CA GLU A 449 -23.50 1.92 23.50
C GLU A 449 -24.73 2.42 22.73
N ASN A 450 -24.99 1.81 21.59
CA ASN A 450 -25.94 2.29 20.59
C ASN A 450 -26.97 1.21 20.20
N GLY A 451 -26.88 0.01 20.79
CA GLY A 451 -27.79 -1.10 20.52
C GLY A 451 -27.67 -1.71 19.13
N TYR A 452 -26.64 -1.35 18.34
CA TYR A 452 -26.36 -2.04 17.08
C TYR A 452 -25.70 -3.39 17.33
N PRO A 453 -25.98 -4.42 16.50
CA PRO A 453 -25.25 -5.68 16.53
C PRO A 453 -23.73 -5.45 16.43
N LYS A 454 -22.96 -6.22 17.21
CA LYS A 454 -21.50 -6.10 17.29
C LYS A 454 -20.84 -7.27 16.56
N TRP A 455 -19.96 -6.95 15.63
CA TRP A 455 -18.93 -7.87 15.13
C TRP A 455 -17.64 -7.54 15.88
N ILE A 456 -17.23 -8.42 16.78
CA ILE A 456 -16.18 -8.14 17.77
C ILE A 456 -14.87 -8.76 17.31
N ALA A 457 -13.81 -7.96 17.20
CA ALA A 457 -12.45 -8.49 17.09
C ALA A 457 -11.83 -8.70 18.47
N ASN A 458 -11.44 -9.94 18.75
CA ASN A 458 -10.64 -10.29 19.93
C ASN A 458 -9.87 -11.59 19.66
N TRP A 459 -8.55 -11.48 19.53
CA TRP A 459 -7.75 -12.58 19.01
C TRP A 459 -7.11 -13.48 20.06
N GLY A 460 -7.28 -13.22 21.37
CA GLY A 460 -6.55 -13.96 22.40
C GLY A 460 -5.03 -13.95 22.17
N THR A 461 -4.39 -15.12 22.07
CA THR A 461 -2.97 -15.24 21.67
C THR A 461 -2.72 -15.02 20.18
N ASN A 462 -3.77 -14.97 19.36
CA ASN A 462 -3.75 -14.82 17.90
C ASN A 462 -3.00 -15.96 17.20
N ASP A 463 -3.09 -17.19 17.71
CA ASP A 463 -2.44 -18.39 17.16
C ASP A 463 -3.31 -19.17 16.16
N GLY A 464 -4.45 -18.60 15.78
CA GLY A 464 -5.41 -19.23 14.86
C GLY A 464 -6.50 -20.07 15.54
N THR A 465 -6.51 -20.18 16.87
CA THR A 465 -7.54 -20.90 17.64
C THR A 465 -8.60 -19.96 18.25
N CYS A 466 -9.84 -20.42 18.37
CA CYS A 466 -10.92 -19.64 18.97
C CYS A 466 -10.89 -19.79 20.51
N GLN A 467 -10.38 -18.77 21.20
CA GLN A 467 -10.13 -18.82 22.65
C GLN A 467 -11.18 -18.10 23.49
N GLY A 468 -12.11 -17.40 22.86
CA GLY A 468 -13.17 -16.63 23.52
C GLY A 468 -14.57 -17.05 23.08
N ASP A 469 -15.55 -16.78 23.93
CA ASP A 469 -16.96 -16.83 23.61
C ASP A 469 -17.57 -15.46 23.90
N PHE A 470 -17.94 -14.75 22.84
CA PHE A 470 -18.53 -13.41 22.85
C PHE A 470 -20.02 -13.43 22.48
N SER A 471 -20.69 -14.58 22.62
CA SER A 471 -22.11 -14.73 22.23
C SER A 471 -23.09 -13.92 23.09
N ALA A 472 -22.64 -13.41 24.25
CA ALA A 472 -23.43 -12.51 25.08
C ALA A 472 -23.27 -11.04 24.67
N GLU A 473 -22.16 -10.69 24.01
CA GLU A 473 -21.75 -9.33 23.67
C GLU A 473 -21.96 -8.98 22.19
N GLY A 474 -21.77 -9.96 21.31
CA GLY A 474 -21.77 -9.78 19.85
C GLY A 474 -22.44 -10.92 19.11
N VAL A 475 -22.55 -10.74 17.80
CA VAL A 475 -23.22 -11.69 16.90
C VAL A 475 -22.22 -12.40 15.97
N VAL A 476 -21.07 -11.76 15.72
CA VAL A 476 -19.92 -12.32 15.02
C VAL A 476 -18.66 -12.02 15.84
N HIS A 477 -17.73 -12.95 15.88
CA HIS A 477 -16.44 -12.81 16.57
C HIS A 477 -15.30 -13.13 15.60
N GLN A 478 -14.48 -12.13 15.31
CA GLN A 478 -13.20 -12.31 14.61
C GLN A 478 -12.16 -12.76 15.65
N TYR A 479 -11.80 -14.04 15.60
CA TYR A 479 -11.03 -14.71 16.66
C TYR A 479 -9.54 -14.87 16.34
N THR A 480 -9.13 -14.61 15.09
CA THR A 480 -7.72 -14.52 14.70
C THR A 480 -7.60 -13.58 13.51
N SER A 481 -6.45 -12.91 13.40
CA SER A 481 -6.03 -12.18 12.20
C SER A 481 -4.87 -12.90 11.47
N THR A 482 -4.46 -14.08 11.95
CA THR A 482 -3.35 -14.85 11.41
C THR A 482 -3.74 -16.28 11.06
N PRO A 483 -3.27 -16.83 9.92
CA PRO A 483 -2.66 -16.12 8.79
C PRO A 483 -3.66 -15.30 7.96
N ILE A 484 -4.95 -15.39 8.31
CA ILE A 484 -6.06 -14.68 7.69
C ILE A 484 -7.08 -14.36 8.78
N ASP A 485 -7.86 -13.31 8.58
CA ASP A 485 -8.96 -12.98 9.46
C ASP A 485 -10.01 -14.10 9.41
N LYS A 486 -10.27 -14.72 10.57
CA LYS A 486 -11.29 -15.78 10.69
C LYS A 486 -12.34 -15.38 11.70
N ASP A 487 -13.57 -15.70 11.33
CA ASP A 487 -14.77 -15.36 12.06
C ASP A 487 -15.55 -16.59 12.49
N VAL A 488 -16.26 -16.45 13.59
CA VAL A 488 -17.38 -17.31 13.93
C VAL A 488 -18.63 -16.47 14.11
N SER A 489 -19.77 -17.03 13.68
CA SER A 489 -21.09 -16.46 13.96
C SER A 489 -21.77 -17.28 15.06
N TYR A 490 -22.42 -16.58 15.98
CA TYR A 490 -23.25 -17.19 17.03
C TYR A 490 -24.70 -17.43 16.58
N HIS A 491 -25.02 -17.03 15.35
CA HIS A 491 -26.33 -17.20 14.73
C HIS A 491 -26.22 -17.79 13.33
N GLU A 492 -27.29 -18.45 12.87
CA GLU A 492 -27.45 -18.90 11.48
C GLU A 492 -27.72 -17.71 10.54
N VAL A 493 -27.55 -17.91 9.23
CA VAL A 493 -27.74 -16.88 8.18
C VAL A 493 -29.07 -16.11 8.31
N ASP A 494 -30.16 -16.78 8.69
CA ASP A 494 -31.49 -16.17 8.81
C ASP A 494 -31.57 -15.02 9.82
N TYR A 495 -30.67 -14.98 10.81
CA TYR A 495 -30.59 -13.88 11.77
C TYR A 495 -30.17 -12.56 11.10
N PHE A 496 -29.31 -12.63 10.09
CA PHE A 496 -28.74 -11.49 9.37
C PHE A 496 -29.58 -11.06 8.16
N LYS A 497 -30.79 -11.61 8.00
CA LYS A 497 -31.62 -11.43 6.81
C LYS A 497 -31.94 -9.96 6.55
N SER A 498 -31.46 -9.47 5.41
CA SER A 498 -31.84 -8.16 4.86
C SER A 498 -33.12 -8.27 4.04
N ASN A 499 -33.99 -7.27 4.14
CA ASN A 499 -35.18 -7.09 3.29
C ASN A 499 -35.12 -5.70 2.64
N PRO A 500 -34.24 -5.48 1.64
CA PRO A 500 -34.03 -4.17 1.05
C PRO A 500 -35.33 -3.56 0.51
N VAL A 501 -35.64 -2.33 0.94
CA VAL A 501 -36.78 -1.58 0.43
C VAL A 501 -36.43 -1.10 -0.98
N LYS A 502 -37.27 -1.44 -1.97
CA LYS A 502 -37.06 -0.96 -3.34
C LYS A 502 -37.17 0.57 -3.34
N PRO A 503 -36.22 1.30 -3.94
CA PRO A 503 -36.33 2.76 -4.06
C PRO A 503 -37.58 3.09 -4.86
N GLU A 504 -38.41 4.02 -4.34
CA GLU A 504 -39.51 4.59 -5.11
C GLU A 504 -38.92 5.21 -6.38
N LYS A 505 -39.42 4.79 -7.53
CA LYS A 505 -38.98 5.30 -8.82
C LYS A 505 -39.36 6.80 -8.87
N PRO A 506 -38.43 7.73 -9.14
CA PRO A 506 -38.81 9.11 -9.39
C PRO A 506 -39.83 9.15 -10.53
N GLU A 507 -40.95 9.84 -10.34
CA GLU A 507 -41.88 10.13 -11.43
C GLU A 507 -41.09 10.84 -12.55
N GLU A 508 -41.19 10.32 -13.78
CA GLU A 508 -40.56 10.96 -14.94
C GLU A 508 -41.10 12.38 -15.06
N PRO A 509 -40.25 13.40 -15.23
CA PRO A 509 -40.74 14.75 -15.49
C PRO A 509 -41.46 14.77 -16.84
N ASP A 510 -42.72 15.21 -16.83
CA ASP A 510 -43.55 15.39 -18.03
C ASP A 510 -42.78 16.16 -19.13
N GLU A 511 -42.94 15.72 -20.38
CA GLU A 511 -42.40 16.41 -21.56
C GLU A 511 -42.79 17.90 -21.54
N PRO A 512 -41.87 18.82 -21.88
CA PRO A 512 -42.17 20.24 -21.90
C PRO A 512 -43.24 20.54 -22.96
N GLN A 513 -44.46 20.84 -22.49
CA GLN A 513 -45.51 21.39 -23.35
C GLN A 513 -45.08 22.78 -23.86
N GLU A 514 -45.36 23.04 -25.15
CA GLU A 514 -45.15 24.34 -25.77
C GLU A 514 -45.84 25.46 -24.97
N PRO A 515 -45.21 26.64 -24.82
CA PRO A 515 -45.78 27.73 -24.04
C PRO A 515 -47.01 28.31 -24.77
N SER A 516 -48.17 28.18 -24.14
CA SER A 516 -49.35 28.99 -24.48
C SER A 516 -49.28 30.35 -23.75
N GLU A 517 -49.84 31.37 -24.41
CA GLU A 517 -49.82 32.78 -24.01
C GLU A 517 -50.40 33.06 -22.61
N PRO A 518 -50.01 34.17 -21.96
CA PRO A 518 -50.30 34.40 -20.55
C PRO A 518 -51.70 35.02 -20.37
N ASP A 519 -52.46 34.48 -19.41
CA ASP A 519 -53.60 35.17 -18.81
C ASP A 519 -53.36 35.39 -17.30
N ASN A 520 -53.86 36.54 -16.83
CA ASN A 520 -53.58 37.23 -15.57
C ASN A 520 -53.83 36.45 -14.26
N PRO A 521 -53.20 36.88 -13.14
CA PRO A 521 -53.17 36.14 -11.88
C PRO A 521 -54.38 36.43 -10.99
N THR A 522 -54.70 35.46 -10.13
CA THR A 522 -55.42 35.69 -8.87
C THR A 522 -54.60 35.14 -7.70
N ASP A 523 -54.58 35.94 -6.65
CA ASP A 523 -53.82 35.86 -5.41
C ASP A 523 -54.02 34.55 -4.62
N GLU A 524 -52.96 34.05 -3.96
CA GLU A 524 -52.84 33.99 -2.49
C GLU A 524 -51.51 33.32 -2.05
N ASP A 525 -51.06 33.71 -0.86
CA ASP A 525 -49.69 33.70 -0.31
C ASP A 525 -49.07 32.31 -0.02
N ASP A 526 -47.75 32.13 -0.23
CA ASP A 526 -46.72 32.18 0.83
C ASP A 526 -45.31 31.63 0.40
N GLU A 527 -44.27 32.22 1.00
CA GLU A 527 -42.81 31.96 0.89
C GLU A 527 -42.08 32.28 -0.44
N LYS A 528 -41.61 33.53 -0.55
CA LYS A 528 -40.66 33.97 -1.58
C LYS A 528 -39.29 33.30 -1.42
N LEU A 529 -38.96 32.39 -2.32
CA LEU A 529 -37.57 32.19 -2.76
C LEU A 529 -37.01 33.53 -3.26
N ASP A 530 -35.79 33.90 -2.86
CA ASP A 530 -35.08 35.05 -3.42
C ASP A 530 -34.69 34.76 -4.88
N ILE A 531 -35.64 35.00 -5.78
CA ILE A 531 -35.49 34.91 -7.25
C ILE A 531 -34.32 35.81 -7.73
N GLY A 532 -33.95 36.84 -6.95
CA GLY A 532 -32.76 37.65 -7.22
C GLY A 532 -31.47 36.84 -7.07
N LEU A 533 -31.32 36.08 -5.99
CA LEU A 533 -30.16 35.24 -5.73
C LEU A 533 -30.04 34.10 -6.76
N VAL A 534 -31.15 33.44 -7.09
CA VAL A 534 -31.19 32.37 -8.10
C VAL A 534 -30.81 32.91 -9.49
N ASN A 535 -31.33 34.08 -9.87
CA ASN A 535 -30.97 34.70 -11.15
C ASN A 535 -29.53 35.21 -11.18
N ILE A 536 -28.97 35.66 -10.05
CA ILE A 536 -27.54 36.02 -9.96
C ILE A 536 -26.68 34.76 -10.16
N VAL A 537 -27.02 33.65 -9.51
CA VAL A 537 -26.30 32.38 -9.64
C VAL A 537 -26.38 31.85 -11.08
N LEU A 538 -27.57 31.85 -11.70
CA LEU A 538 -27.78 31.42 -13.08
C LEU A 538 -27.07 32.32 -14.10
N ASN A 539 -27.08 33.64 -13.90
CA ASN A 539 -26.37 34.58 -14.78
C ASN A 539 -24.84 34.46 -14.64
N THR A 540 -24.35 34.14 -13.45
CA THR A 540 -22.93 33.88 -13.19
C THR A 540 -22.48 32.59 -13.85
N LEU A 541 -23.26 31.51 -13.71
CA LEU A 541 -23.02 30.23 -14.40
C LEU A 541 -23.06 30.39 -15.93
N ASN A 542 -24.05 31.09 -16.47
CA ASN A 542 -24.15 31.34 -17.91
C ASN A 542 -23.00 32.22 -18.45
N SER A 543 -22.54 33.21 -17.67
CA SER A 543 -21.38 34.02 -18.05
C SER A 543 -20.09 33.21 -18.04
N PHE A 544 -19.91 32.33 -17.04
CA PHE A 544 -18.78 31.42 -16.96
C PHE A 544 -18.76 30.43 -18.15
N MET A 545 -19.91 29.84 -18.47
CA MET A 545 -20.04 28.92 -19.60
C MET A 545 -19.71 29.62 -20.93
N LYS A 546 -20.22 30.82 -21.18
CA LYS A 546 -19.88 31.62 -22.39
C LYS A 546 -18.39 31.99 -22.46
N TRP A 547 -17.76 32.25 -21.31
CA TRP A 547 -16.32 32.51 -21.25
C TRP A 547 -15.52 31.24 -21.58
N ALA A 548 -15.89 30.10 -21.00
CA ALA A 548 -15.25 28.81 -21.27
C ALA A 548 -15.35 28.42 -22.75
N THR A 549 -16.51 28.64 -23.39
CA THR A 549 -16.67 28.37 -24.83
C THR A 549 -15.76 29.27 -25.68
N LYS A 550 -15.62 30.56 -25.33
CA LYS A 550 -14.69 31.48 -26.03
C LYS A 550 -13.23 31.09 -25.84
N LEU A 551 -12.86 30.58 -24.67
CA LEU A 551 -11.50 30.10 -24.39
C LEU A 551 -11.19 28.85 -25.22
N ILE A 552 -12.10 27.89 -25.27
CA ILE A 552 -11.99 26.69 -26.11
C ILE A 552 -11.88 27.07 -27.59
N GLN A 553 -12.71 28.02 -28.07
CA GLN A 553 -12.63 28.49 -29.46
C GLN A 553 -11.27 29.14 -29.79
N LYS A 554 -10.69 29.91 -28.85
CA LYS A 554 -9.34 30.48 -29.01
C LYS A 554 -8.25 29.42 -29.04
N ILE A 555 -8.35 28.39 -28.20
CA ILE A 555 -7.41 27.27 -28.17
C ILE A 555 -7.50 26.48 -29.49
N VAL A 556 -8.70 26.16 -29.98
CA VAL A 556 -8.91 25.46 -31.25
C VAL A 556 -8.38 26.25 -32.45
N ASN A 557 -8.47 27.58 -32.42
CA ASN A 557 -7.91 28.45 -33.48
C ASN A 557 -6.37 28.62 -33.40
N LEU A 558 -5.72 28.21 -32.31
CA LEU A 558 -4.25 28.18 -32.20
C LEU A 558 -3.64 26.88 -32.77
N PHE A 559 -4.47 25.86 -33.04
CA PHE A 559 -4.08 24.57 -33.61
C PHE A 559 -4.56 24.38 -35.08
N LYS A 560 -4.99 25.46 -35.73
CA LYS A 560 -5.22 25.57 -37.19
C LYS A 560 -4.26 26.60 -37.74
#